data_AF-A0A2R4MAR3-F1
#
_entry.id   AF-A0A2R4MAR3-F1
#
_cell.length_a   1.000
_cell.length_b   1.000
_cell.length_c   1.000
_cell.angle_alpha   90.00
_cell.angle_beta   90.00
_cell.angle_gamma   90.00
#
_symmetry.space_group_name_H-M   'P 1'
#
loop_
_entity.id
_entity.type
_entity.pdbx_description
1 polymer ?
#
loop_
_entity_poly.entity_id
_entity_poly.type
_entity_poly.pdbx_seq_one_letter_code
_entity_poly.pdbx_strand_id
1 'polypeptide(L)'
;MIEGSLYAFDSTRIETEELHTSSIGLPTTSLASDLSDRMTDNAAHNSVSLVGRSGKTYAAKPTALEKLRIRDDQLCLLSVRTRAGLDVVWVGSGQSLVHDQPNRAEFMDVVNTADNAYIIDIEDSAEQSLASWDLTNTHHDLPRAA
;
A
#
# COMPACT_ATOMS: atom_id res chain seq x y z
N MET A 1 51.03 -27.62 -23.89
CA MET A 1 51.67 -26.32 -24.10
C MET A 1 50.68 -25.23 -23.68
N ILE A 2 50.96 -24.59 -22.54
CA ILE A 2 50.81 -23.15 -22.19
C ILE A 2 49.46 -22.49 -22.56
N GLU A 3 48.49 -22.36 -21.64
CA GLU A 3 48.29 -21.33 -20.60
C GLU A 3 47.79 -19.94 -21.08
N GLY A 4 46.83 -19.39 -20.30
CA GLY A 4 46.46 -17.97 -20.24
C GLY A 4 44.94 -17.77 -20.29
N SER A 5 44.24 -17.16 -19.33
CA SER A 5 44.61 -16.51 -18.07
C SER A 5 43.35 -16.46 -17.20
N LEU A 6 43.45 -16.85 -15.92
CA LEU A 6 42.39 -16.68 -14.92
C LEU A 6 42.30 -15.20 -14.54
N TYR A 7 41.09 -14.62 -14.58
CA TYR A 7 40.84 -13.35 -13.91
C TYR A 7 40.71 -13.56 -12.41
N ALA A 8 41.59 -12.91 -11.65
CA ALA A 8 41.56 -12.86 -10.20
C ALA A 8 40.44 -11.91 -9.74
N PHE A 9 39.50 -12.44 -8.96
CA PHE A 9 38.61 -11.63 -8.13
C PHE A 9 39.38 -11.24 -6.86
N ASP A 10 39.77 -9.98 -6.77
CA ASP A 10 40.36 -9.44 -5.54
C ASP A 10 39.23 -9.20 -4.52
N SER A 11 39.23 -10.01 -3.47
CA SER A 11 38.39 -9.86 -2.30
C SER A 11 39.13 -8.97 -1.30
N THR A 12 38.68 -7.74 -1.12
CA THR A 12 39.10 -6.94 0.04
C THR A 12 37.93 -6.82 1.00
N ARG A 13 38.06 -7.53 2.12
CA ARG A 13 37.18 -7.46 3.28
C ARG A 13 38.05 -7.12 4.50
N ILE A 14 37.45 -6.27 5.32
CA ILE A 14 37.57 -6.02 6.77
C ILE A 14 38.70 -5.14 7.35
N GLU A 15 38.23 -4.18 8.16
CA GLU A 15 38.70 -3.78 9.51
C GLU A 15 40.01 -2.95 9.61
N THR A 16 40.19 -1.93 10.46
CA THR A 16 39.46 -1.34 11.59
C THR A 16 40.04 0.09 11.82
N GLU A 17 39.33 0.90 12.64
CA GLU A 17 39.71 2.05 13.50
C GLU A 17 41.19 2.57 13.45
N GLU A 18 41.47 3.88 13.52
CA GLU A 18 41.31 4.69 14.73
C GLU A 18 41.31 6.21 14.45
N LEU A 19 40.42 6.96 15.11
CA LEU A 19 40.57 8.40 15.34
C LEU A 19 40.24 8.74 16.80
N HIS A 20 41.30 8.88 17.58
CA HIS A 20 41.60 10.00 18.49
C HIS A 20 40.49 10.57 19.41
N THR A 21 40.77 10.40 20.70
CA THR A 21 40.70 11.39 21.82
C THR A 21 39.36 11.73 22.49
N SER A 22 39.28 11.25 23.74
CA SER A 22 39.04 11.98 25.00
C SER A 22 37.70 12.69 25.31
N SER A 23 37.17 12.23 26.46
CA SER A 23 36.68 13.00 27.63
C SER A 23 35.27 13.61 27.68
N ILE A 24 34.46 12.96 28.52
CA ILE A 24 33.72 13.49 29.69
C ILE A 24 32.80 14.70 29.47
N GLY A 25 31.49 14.47 29.70
CA GLY A 25 30.55 15.52 30.09
C GLY A 25 29.07 15.09 30.03
N LEU A 26 28.53 14.56 31.13
CA LEU A 26 27.13 14.76 31.52
C LEU A 26 27.15 15.85 32.62
N PRO A 27 26.11 16.69 32.85
CA PRO A 27 24.68 16.43 32.60
C PRO A 27 23.82 17.63 32.12
N THR A 28 22.53 17.34 31.90
CA THR A 28 21.34 18.23 32.02
C THR A 28 21.22 19.50 31.17
N THR A 29 20.19 19.55 30.31
CA THR A 29 19.07 20.49 30.43
C THR A 29 17.87 19.98 29.63
N SER A 30 16.82 19.62 30.36
CA SER A 30 15.45 19.52 29.87
C SER A 30 14.99 20.93 29.47
N LEU A 31 14.51 21.11 28.23
CA LEU A 31 13.53 22.14 27.81
C LEU A 31 13.49 22.24 26.27
N ALA A 32 12.57 21.52 25.65
CA ALA A 32 11.80 21.96 24.47
C ALA A 32 10.69 20.94 24.18
N SER A 33 9.77 20.77 25.14
CA SER A 33 8.38 20.47 24.79
C SER A 33 7.79 21.76 24.25
N ASP A 34 7.61 21.84 22.94
CA ASP A 34 6.52 22.55 22.26
C ASP A 34 6.86 22.55 20.77
N LEU A 35 5.87 22.38 19.89
CA LEU A 35 5.99 22.39 18.42
C LEU A 35 6.24 21.03 17.73
N SER A 36 5.36 20.05 17.99
CA SER A 36 4.73 19.34 16.85
C SER A 36 3.28 18.93 17.16
N ASP A 37 2.62 19.67 18.05
CA ASP A 37 1.18 19.57 18.35
C ASP A 37 0.37 20.54 17.45
N ARG A 38 0.65 20.54 16.14
CA ARG A 38 -0.11 21.32 15.15
C ARG A 38 -0.19 20.62 13.80
N MET A 39 -0.79 19.43 13.81
CA MET A 39 -1.71 18.97 12.76
C MET A 39 -2.30 17.61 13.18
N THR A 40 -3.07 17.63 14.25
CA THR A 40 -4.27 16.79 14.34
C THR A 40 -5.22 17.27 13.24
N ASP A 41 -4.95 16.84 11.99
CA ASP A 41 -6.00 16.85 10.98
C ASP A 41 -6.96 15.74 11.40
N ASN A 42 -7.99 16.20 12.08
CA ASN A 42 -8.95 15.42 12.87
C ASN A 42 -9.94 14.72 11.93
N ALA A 43 -9.40 13.86 11.09
CA ALA A 43 -10.11 12.81 10.39
C ALA A 43 -9.16 11.63 10.25
N ALA A 44 -9.02 10.86 11.33
CA ALA A 44 -8.76 9.44 11.22
C ALA A 44 -9.93 8.81 10.45
N HIS A 45 -9.96 9.03 9.15
CA HIS A 45 -10.80 8.31 8.21
C HIS A 45 -10.32 6.87 8.32
N ASN A 46 -11.11 6.07 9.03
CA ASN A 46 -10.78 4.74 9.52
C ASN A 46 -10.36 3.83 8.35
N SER A 47 -9.06 3.82 8.03
CA SER A 47 -8.50 3.00 6.96
C SER A 47 -8.65 1.55 7.36
N VAL A 48 -9.09 0.73 6.41
CA VAL A 48 -9.30 -0.69 6.58
C VAL A 48 -8.12 -1.44 5.99
N SER A 49 -7.62 -2.44 6.70
CA SER A 49 -6.57 -3.32 6.20
C SER A 49 -7.19 -4.44 5.37
N LEU A 50 -6.89 -4.46 4.08
CA LEU A 50 -7.26 -5.55 3.17
C LEU A 50 -6.04 -6.44 2.93
N VAL A 51 -6.21 -7.75 3.08
CA VAL A 51 -5.12 -8.73 2.90
C VAL A 51 -5.30 -9.44 1.56
N GLY A 52 -4.35 -9.23 0.64
CA GLY A 52 -4.35 -9.92 -0.64
C GLY A 52 -4.03 -11.40 -0.52
N ARG A 53 -4.16 -12.12 -1.63
CA ARG A 53 -3.89 -13.57 -1.75
C ARG A 53 -2.45 -13.94 -1.39
N SER A 54 -1.52 -13.03 -1.61
CA SER A 54 -0.10 -13.13 -1.26
C SER A 54 0.17 -12.99 0.25
N GLY A 55 -0.82 -12.55 1.03
CA GLY A 55 -0.65 -12.15 2.43
C GLY A 55 -0.21 -10.70 2.61
N LYS A 56 0.08 -9.95 1.53
CA LYS A 56 0.37 -8.51 1.61
C LYS A 56 -0.87 -7.76 2.11
N THR A 57 -0.65 -6.80 3.00
CA THR A 57 -1.71 -5.94 3.53
C THR A 57 -1.70 -4.59 2.82
N TYR A 58 -2.88 -4.12 2.46
CA TYR A 58 -3.13 -2.85 1.78
C TYR A 58 -4.01 -1.98 2.68
N ALA A 59 -3.59 -0.73 2.89
CA ALA A 59 -4.38 0.25 3.61
C ALA A 59 -5.40 0.87 2.65
N ALA A 60 -6.67 0.57 2.89
CA ALA A 60 -7.77 0.97 2.02
C ALA A 60 -8.65 2.01 2.71
N LYS A 61 -9.02 3.07 2.00
CA LYS A 61 -9.89 4.15 2.50
C LYS A 61 -11.34 3.88 2.06
N PRO A 62 -12.26 3.61 2.99
CA PRO A 62 -13.68 3.47 2.65
C PRO A 62 -14.19 4.75 1.99
N THR A 63 -14.86 4.60 0.85
CA THR A 63 -15.43 5.71 0.07
C THR A 63 -16.88 5.40 -0.24
N ALA A 64 -17.76 6.38 -0.02
CA ALA A 64 -19.16 6.22 -0.38
C ALA A 64 -19.30 6.16 -1.92
N LEU A 65 -20.10 5.22 -2.43
CA LEU A 65 -20.23 4.96 -3.86
C LEU A 65 -20.64 6.21 -4.64
N GLU A 66 -21.53 7.04 -4.10
CA GLU A 66 -21.99 8.28 -4.73
C GLU A 66 -20.90 9.36 -4.83
N LYS A 67 -19.83 9.24 -4.02
CA LYS A 67 -18.67 10.13 -4.03
C LYS A 67 -17.45 9.50 -4.70
N LEU A 68 -17.60 8.31 -5.28
CA LEU A 68 -16.48 7.58 -5.85
C LEU A 68 -15.87 8.37 -7.02
N ARG A 69 -14.57 8.60 -6.90
CA ARG A 69 -13.72 9.22 -7.92
C ARG A 69 -12.45 8.40 -8.00
N ILE A 70 -12.23 7.76 -9.15
CA ILE A 70 -11.09 6.89 -9.40
C ILE A 70 -10.08 7.72 -10.19
N ARG A 71 -8.90 7.94 -9.61
CA ARG A 71 -7.80 8.63 -10.26
C ARG A 71 -6.84 7.61 -10.89
N ASP A 72 -5.91 8.10 -11.70
CA ASP A 72 -4.90 7.26 -12.37
C ASP A 72 -3.85 6.70 -11.39
N ASP A 73 -3.58 7.44 -10.32
CA ASP A 73 -2.64 7.13 -9.24
C ASP A 73 -3.27 6.32 -8.09
N GLN A 74 -4.42 5.70 -8.34
CA GLN A 74 -5.20 5.01 -7.32
C GLN A 74 -5.74 3.68 -7.82
N LEU A 75 -5.81 2.73 -6.90
CA LEU A 75 -6.53 1.48 -7.09
C LEU A 75 -7.88 1.58 -6.39
N CYS A 76 -8.94 1.28 -7.13
CA CYS A 76 -10.30 1.21 -6.61
C CYS A 76 -10.71 -0.26 -6.43
N LEU A 77 -11.42 -0.53 -5.35
CA LEU A 77 -11.97 -1.83 -5.03
C LEU A 77 -13.45 -1.69 -4.72
N LEU A 78 -14.26 -2.55 -5.32
CA LEU A 78 -15.68 -2.66 -5.04
C LEU A 78 -15.97 -3.99 -4.36
N SER A 79 -16.89 -3.96 -3.40
CA SER A 79 -17.26 -5.17 -2.69
C SER A 79 -18.73 -5.20 -2.32
N VAL A 80 -19.23 -6.42 -2.20
CA VAL A 80 -20.54 -6.71 -1.64
C VAL A 80 -20.38 -7.21 -0.21
N ARG A 81 -21.32 -6.86 0.64
CA ARG A 81 -21.37 -7.36 2.01
C ARG A 81 -22.13 -8.68 2.02
N THR A 82 -21.48 -9.71 2.53
CA THR A 82 -22.10 -11.01 2.77
C THR A 82 -22.27 -11.25 4.26
N ARG A 83 -22.97 -12.32 4.64
CA ARG A 83 -23.13 -12.68 6.06
C ARG A 83 -21.81 -13.04 6.74
N ALA A 84 -20.82 -13.46 5.97
CA ALA A 84 -19.52 -13.89 6.44
C ALA A 84 -18.47 -12.76 6.45
N GLY A 85 -18.75 -11.63 5.80
CA GLY A 85 -17.81 -10.53 5.71
C GLY A 85 -18.01 -9.71 4.45
N LEU A 86 -16.90 -9.40 3.79
CA LEU A 86 -16.81 -8.55 2.62
C LEU A 86 -16.19 -9.33 1.47
N ASP A 87 -16.92 -9.44 0.37
CA ASP A 87 -16.46 -10.11 -0.85
C ASP A 87 -16.08 -9.08 -1.89
N VAL A 88 -14.81 -9.12 -2.31
CA VAL A 88 -14.31 -8.25 -3.37
C VAL A 88 -14.84 -8.74 -4.71
N VAL A 89 -15.63 -7.90 -5.38
CA VAL A 89 -16.27 -8.22 -6.65
C VAL A 89 -15.58 -7.57 -7.84
N TRP A 90 -14.78 -6.53 -7.61
CA TRP A 90 -14.00 -5.88 -8.66
C TRP A 90 -12.84 -5.09 -8.09
N VAL A 91 -11.72 -5.05 -8.83
CA VAL A 91 -10.53 -4.26 -8.50
C VAL A 91 -9.92 -3.68 -9.77
N GLY A 92 -9.65 -2.38 -9.80
CA GLY A 92 -9.02 -1.73 -10.96
C GLY A 92 -8.68 -0.27 -10.73
N SER A 93 -7.86 0.31 -11.61
CA SER A 93 -7.49 1.72 -11.56
C SER A 93 -8.23 2.56 -12.60
N GLY A 94 -8.07 3.89 -12.57
CA GLY A 94 -8.61 4.78 -13.59
C GLY A 94 -8.12 4.40 -15.00
N GLN A 95 -6.84 4.04 -15.10
CA GLN A 95 -6.22 3.55 -16.33
C GLN A 95 -6.88 2.27 -16.84
N SER A 96 -7.20 1.31 -15.97
CA SER A 96 -7.93 0.09 -16.34
C SER A 96 -9.30 0.42 -16.93
N LEU A 97 -10.04 1.35 -16.34
CA LEU A 97 -11.36 1.74 -16.84
C LEU A 97 -11.30 2.41 -18.21
N VAL A 98 -10.24 3.17 -18.50
CA VAL A 98 -10.09 3.86 -19.79
C VAL A 98 -9.60 2.89 -20.87
N HIS A 99 -8.56 2.12 -20.58
CA HIS A 99 -7.80 1.39 -21.60
C HIS A 99 -8.18 -0.10 -21.73
N ASP A 100 -8.79 -0.70 -20.71
CA ASP A 100 -9.18 -2.11 -20.71
C ASP A 100 -10.71 -2.23 -20.82
N GLN A 101 -11.19 -2.53 -22.04
CA GLN A 101 -12.61 -2.66 -22.32
C GLN A 101 -13.30 -3.78 -21.50
N PRO A 102 -12.74 -5.00 -21.42
CA PRO A 102 -13.24 -6.03 -20.51
C PRO A 102 -13.38 -5.54 -19.06
N ASN A 103 -12.34 -4.93 -18.50
CA ASN A 103 -12.36 -4.47 -17.11
C ASN A 103 -13.42 -3.39 -16.87
N ARG A 104 -13.55 -2.44 -17.81
CA ARG A 104 -14.63 -1.44 -17.75
C ARG A 104 -16.02 -2.06 -17.80
N ALA A 105 -16.23 -3.11 -18.60
CA ALA A 105 -17.52 -3.78 -18.69
C ALA A 105 -17.89 -4.47 -17.37
N GLU A 106 -16.92 -5.14 -16.74
CA GLU A 106 -17.07 -5.74 -15.42
C GLU A 106 -17.41 -4.70 -14.35
N PHE A 107 -16.68 -3.58 -14.32
CA PHE A 107 -16.97 -2.47 -13.42
C PHE A 107 -18.42 -1.98 -13.55
N MET A 108 -18.90 -1.76 -14.78
CA MET A 108 -20.25 -1.27 -15.02
C MET A 108 -21.34 -2.26 -14.59
N ASP A 109 -21.05 -3.56 -14.65
CA ASP A 109 -21.95 -4.62 -14.17
C ASP A 109 -22.03 -4.60 -12.64
N VAL A 110 -20.87 -4.54 -11.97
CA VAL A 110 -20.82 -4.67 -10.51
C VAL A 110 -21.11 -3.37 -9.74
N VAL A 111 -20.87 -2.19 -10.31
CA VAL A 111 -20.97 -0.90 -9.57
C VAL A 111 -22.38 -0.63 -9.02
N ASN A 112 -23.41 -1.15 -9.69
CA ASN A 112 -24.80 -1.01 -9.25
C ASN A 112 -25.20 -2.03 -8.16
N THR A 113 -24.39 -3.05 -7.95
CA THR A 113 -24.65 -4.12 -6.96
C THR A 113 -23.69 -4.07 -5.78
N ALA A 114 -22.56 -3.38 -5.91
CA ALA A 114 -21.60 -3.17 -4.84
C ALA A 114 -22.25 -2.43 -3.65
N ASP A 115 -21.91 -2.85 -2.44
CA ASP A 115 -22.34 -2.20 -1.19
C ASP A 115 -21.30 -1.18 -0.71
N ASN A 116 -20.02 -1.42 -1.01
CA ASN A 116 -18.92 -0.61 -0.52
C ASN A 116 -17.90 -0.36 -1.63
N ALA A 117 -17.23 0.79 -1.55
CA ALA A 117 -16.05 1.09 -2.34
C ALA A 117 -14.88 1.47 -1.45
N TYR A 118 -13.68 1.15 -1.91
CA TYR A 118 -12.43 1.46 -1.23
C TYR A 118 -11.42 2.00 -2.22
N ILE A 119 -10.62 2.96 -1.77
CA ILE A 119 -9.49 3.52 -2.51
C ILE A 119 -8.20 3.15 -1.82
N ILE A 120 -7.24 2.63 -2.58
CA ILE A 120 -5.88 2.36 -2.13
C ILE A 120 -4.97 3.28 -2.95
N ASP A 121 -4.22 4.13 -2.26
CA ASP A 121 -3.27 5.04 -2.90
C ASP A 121 -2.02 4.24 -3.28
N ILE A 122 -1.80 4.03 -4.59
CA ILE A 122 -0.65 3.33 -5.16
C ILE A 122 -0.24 4.09 -6.42
N GLU A 123 0.81 4.89 -6.35
CA GLU A 123 1.22 5.74 -7.48
C GLU A 123 1.85 4.93 -8.63
N ASP A 124 2.52 3.83 -8.32
CA ASP A 124 3.22 3.01 -9.30
C ASP A 124 2.27 2.06 -10.04
N SER A 125 2.24 2.14 -11.37
CA SER A 125 1.34 1.35 -12.22
C SER A 125 1.63 -0.16 -12.20
N ALA A 126 2.89 -0.56 -12.03
CA ALA A 126 3.24 -1.97 -11.93
C ALA A 126 2.77 -2.53 -10.58
N GLU A 127 2.93 -1.77 -9.49
CA GLU A 127 2.40 -2.13 -8.18
C GLU A 127 0.86 -2.17 -8.18
N GLN A 128 0.18 -1.23 -8.85
CA GLN A 128 -1.27 -1.28 -9.02
C GLN A 128 -1.71 -2.58 -9.72
N SER A 129 -0.99 -3.00 -10.75
CA SER A 129 -1.31 -4.22 -11.50
C SER A 129 -1.15 -5.48 -10.62
N LEU A 130 -0.07 -5.53 -9.83
CA LEU A 130 0.16 -6.62 -8.87
C LEU A 130 -0.90 -6.61 -7.76
N ALA A 131 -1.19 -5.45 -7.18
CA ALA A 131 -2.18 -5.30 -6.12
C ALA A 131 -3.60 -5.63 -6.61
N SER A 132 -3.95 -5.25 -7.85
CA SER A 132 -5.22 -5.61 -8.48
C SER A 132 -5.38 -7.13 -8.52
N TRP A 133 -4.42 -7.84 -9.12
CA TRP A 133 -4.42 -9.30 -9.18
C TRP A 133 -4.48 -9.96 -7.79
N ASP A 134 -3.76 -9.39 -6.82
CA ASP A 134 -3.65 -9.91 -5.47
C ASP A 134 -4.95 -9.76 -4.66
N LEU A 135 -5.75 -8.74 -4.95
CA LEU A 135 -7.02 -8.44 -4.27
C LEU A 135 -8.25 -8.95 -5.02
N THR A 136 -8.12 -9.36 -6.29
CA THR A 136 -9.24 -9.93 -7.03
C THR A 136 -9.79 -11.19 -6.34
N ASN A 137 -11.11 -11.23 -6.14
CA ASN A 137 -11.84 -12.36 -5.53
C ASN A 137 -11.37 -12.73 -4.11
N THR A 138 -10.87 -11.77 -3.33
CA THR A 138 -10.58 -11.99 -1.91
C THR A 138 -11.82 -11.80 -1.04
N HIS A 139 -11.87 -12.57 0.05
CA HIS A 139 -12.87 -12.45 1.09
C HIS A 139 -12.22 -11.88 2.36
N HIS A 140 -12.87 -10.91 2.98
CA HIS A 140 -12.38 -10.27 4.20
C HIS A 140 -13.42 -10.30 5.30
N ASP A 141 -13.07 -10.87 6.45
CA ASP A 141 -13.88 -10.80 7.66
C ASP A 141 -13.60 -9.45 8.35
N LEU A 142 -14.36 -8.44 7.96
CA LEU A 142 -14.26 -7.09 8.51
C LEU A 142 -15.41 -6.84 9.50
N PRO A 143 -15.11 -6.33 10.70
CA PRO A 143 -16.14 -6.03 11.69
C PRO A 143 -17.10 -4.97 11.15
N ARG A 144 -18.38 -5.11 11.50
CA ARG A 144 -19.42 -4.17 11.10
C ARG A 144 -19.07 -2.77 11.65
N ALA A 145 -18.79 -1.81 10.76
CA ALA A 145 -18.77 -0.41 11.13
C ALA A 145 -20.14 -0.04 11.73
N ALA A 146 -20.13 0.43 12.98
CA ALA A 146 -21.31 0.74 13.78
C ALA A 146 -22.05 1.98 13.29
#